data_AF-A0A8K0XHU0-F1
#
_entry.id   AF-A0A8K0XHU0-F1
#
_cell.length_a   1.000
_cell.length_b   1.000
_cell.length_c   1.000
_cell.angle_alpha   90.00
_cell.angle_beta   90.00
_cell.angle_gamma   90.00
#
_symmetry.space_group_name_H-M   'P 1'
#
loop_
_entity.id
_entity.type
_entity.pdbx_description
1 polymer ?
#
loop_
_entity_poly.entity_id
_entity_poly.type
_entity_poly.pdbx_seq_one_letter_code
_entity_poly.pdbx_strand_id
1 'polypeptide(L)'
;MSLQEASEARKARLISLRKRKEDGAAKTNGDFELLNRNFDPERRTLRHHSQNGTLTQDTVEKDVEGMAEKIIAEDEHQRAQELDVFNIAPKRPNWDLKREMDKKLAKLERRTQEAIHTLIRQRLAAQKGQSDDLLGAMNAQAKTREEEERSDEED
;
A
#
# COMPACT_ATOMS: atom_id res chain seq x y z
N MET A 1 49.59 -19.39 -41.08
CA MET A 1 49.07 -18.10 -41.59
C MET A 1 49.65 -17.00 -40.73
N SER A 2 50.36 -16.05 -41.32
CA SER A 2 50.98 -14.96 -40.57
C SER A 2 49.91 -13.95 -40.14
N LEU A 3 50.17 -13.22 -39.06
CA LEU A 3 49.25 -12.20 -38.56
C LEU A 3 49.01 -11.08 -39.61
N GLN A 4 50.04 -10.80 -40.41
CA GLN A 4 49.99 -9.83 -41.51
C GLN A 4 49.05 -10.30 -42.63
N GLU A 5 49.16 -11.56 -43.06
CA GLU A 5 48.31 -12.15 -44.10
C GLU A 5 46.82 -12.16 -43.70
N ALA A 6 46.51 -12.48 -42.44
CA ALA A 6 45.15 -12.41 -41.91
C ALA A 6 44.61 -10.95 -41.88
N SER A 7 45.47 -9.98 -41.56
CA SER A 7 45.10 -8.57 -41.54
C SER A 7 44.82 -8.01 -42.94
N GLU A 8 45.62 -8.41 -43.93
CA GLU A 8 45.46 -8.02 -45.32
C GLU A 8 44.21 -8.65 -45.93
N ALA A 9 43.94 -9.93 -45.64
CA ALA A 9 42.70 -10.61 -46.05
C ALA A 9 41.45 -9.92 -45.48
N ARG A 10 41.48 -9.52 -44.19
CA ARG A 10 40.40 -8.76 -43.56
C ARG A 10 40.24 -7.38 -44.19
N LYS A 11 41.34 -6.68 -44.45
CA LYS A 11 41.33 -5.35 -45.08
C LYS A 11 40.77 -5.42 -46.50
N ALA A 12 41.19 -6.39 -47.30
CA ALA A 12 40.66 -6.63 -48.64
C ALA A 12 39.15 -6.91 -48.61
N ARG A 13 38.69 -7.74 -47.67
CA ARG A 13 37.27 -8.05 -47.48
C ARG A 13 36.44 -6.83 -47.05
N LEU A 14 36.98 -5.96 -46.19
CA LEU A 14 36.29 -4.73 -45.78
C LEU A 14 36.23 -3.71 -46.92
N ILE A 15 37.30 -3.61 -47.73
CA ILE A 15 37.33 -2.74 -48.90
C ILE A 15 36.32 -3.21 -49.95
N SER A 16 36.21 -4.52 -50.21
CA SER A 16 35.22 -5.05 -51.16
C SER A 16 33.78 -4.82 -50.68
N LEU A 17 33.51 -4.99 -49.37
CA LEU A 17 32.22 -4.66 -48.77
C LEU A 17 31.89 -3.16 -48.85
N ARG A 18 32.89 -2.30 -48.66
CA ARG A 18 32.71 -0.85 -48.77
C ARG A 18 32.42 -0.42 -50.20
N LYS A 19 33.15 -0.97 -51.17
CA LYS A 19 32.94 -0.70 -52.60
C LYS A 19 31.53 -1.14 -53.04
N ARG A 20 31.08 -2.32 -52.61
CA ARG A 20 29.70 -2.80 -52.85
C ARG A 20 28.63 -1.90 -52.23
N LYS A 21 28.92 -1.27 -51.08
CA LYS A 21 28.00 -0.31 -50.43
C LYS A 21 27.93 1.02 -51.19
N GLU A 22 29.06 1.52 -51.69
CA GLU A 22 29.13 2.78 -52.44
C GLU A 22 28.50 2.66 -53.84
N ASP A 23 28.61 1.48 -54.49
CA ASP A 23 28.09 1.22 -55.84
C ASP A 23 26.58 0.89 -55.92
N GLY A 24 25.81 1.05 -54.82
CA GLY A 24 24.35 1.04 -54.85
C GLY A 24 23.70 -0.17 -55.53
N ALA A 25 23.70 -1.33 -54.87
CA ALA A 25 22.81 -2.48 -55.13
C ALA A 25 22.60 -2.87 -56.62
N ALA A 26 23.67 -3.14 -57.35
CA ALA A 26 23.58 -3.92 -58.59
C ALA A 26 23.38 -5.41 -58.24
N LYS A 27 22.18 -5.92 -58.51
CA LYS A 27 21.76 -7.32 -58.32
C LYS A 27 22.71 -8.27 -59.07
N THR A 28 23.59 -8.95 -58.33
CA THR A 28 24.32 -10.12 -58.82
C THR A 28 23.87 -11.34 -58.05
N ASN A 29 23.38 -12.33 -58.78
CA ASN A 29 22.77 -13.55 -58.28
C ASN A 29 23.66 -14.28 -57.25
N GLY A 30 23.10 -14.50 -56.04
CA GLY A 30 23.60 -15.48 -55.08
C GLY A 30 24.64 -14.99 -54.08
N ASP A 31 24.44 -13.83 -53.45
CA ASP A 31 25.37 -13.35 -52.41
C ASP A 31 24.63 -12.91 -51.15
N PHE A 32 25.10 -13.38 -49.99
CA PHE A 32 24.45 -13.19 -48.69
C PHE A 32 24.28 -11.70 -48.39
N GLU A 33 23.04 -11.20 -48.50
CA GLU A 33 22.66 -9.92 -47.94
C GLU A 33 22.94 -9.98 -46.43
N LEU A 34 23.88 -9.16 -45.97
CA LEU A 34 24.17 -9.03 -44.54
C LEU A 34 22.97 -8.37 -43.88
N LEU A 35 22.03 -9.21 -43.45
CA LEU A 35 20.86 -8.79 -42.68
C LEU A 35 21.32 -8.43 -41.27
N ASN A 36 21.32 -7.14 -40.97
CA ASN A 36 21.48 -6.65 -39.63
C ASN A 36 20.30 -7.14 -38.78
N ARG A 37 20.54 -8.11 -37.90
CA ARG A 37 19.48 -8.76 -37.11
C ARG A 37 18.66 -7.74 -36.32
N ASN A 38 19.37 -6.95 -35.50
CA ASN A 38 18.80 -6.02 -34.52
C ASN A 38 19.27 -4.56 -34.72
N PHE A 39 19.78 -4.18 -35.90
CA PHE A 39 20.30 -2.81 -36.12
C PHE A 39 19.64 -2.17 -37.33
N ASP A 40 19.13 -0.95 -37.14
CA ASP A 40 18.52 -0.16 -38.22
C ASP A 40 19.56 0.78 -38.86
N PRO A 41 19.88 0.59 -40.16
CA PRO A 41 20.95 1.35 -40.81
C PRO A 41 20.64 2.84 -40.98
N GLU A 42 19.37 3.23 -41.00
CA GLU A 42 18.95 4.63 -41.13
C GLU A 42 19.08 5.40 -39.81
N ARG A 43 18.58 4.82 -38.72
CA ARG A 43 18.58 5.45 -37.38
C ARG A 43 19.85 5.18 -36.59
N ARG A 44 20.67 4.21 -37.02
CA ARG A 44 21.89 3.75 -36.33
C ARG A 44 21.65 3.31 -34.89
N THR A 45 20.42 2.87 -34.60
CA THR A 45 19.98 2.39 -33.29
C THR A 45 19.56 0.92 -33.39
N LEU A 46 19.15 0.36 -32.25
CA LEU A 46 18.51 -0.94 -32.18
C LEU A 46 17.23 -0.93 -33.03
N ARG A 47 17.01 -2.05 -33.74
CA ARG A 47 15.81 -2.28 -34.54
C ARG A 47 14.65 -2.56 -33.61
N HIS A 48 13.74 -1.59 -33.51
CA HIS A 48 12.52 -1.74 -32.72
C HIS A 48 11.48 -2.50 -33.56
N HIS A 49 10.94 -3.61 -33.04
CA HIS A 49 9.81 -4.30 -33.65
C HIS A 49 8.52 -3.52 -33.38
N SER A 50 8.37 -2.33 -33.96
CA SER A 50 7.07 -1.66 -34.03
C SER A 50 6.39 -2.16 -35.30
N GLN A 51 5.30 -2.92 -35.18
CA GLN A 51 4.56 -3.38 -36.36
C GLN A 51 4.03 -2.22 -37.21
N ASN A 52 3.92 -0.99 -36.66
CA ASN A 52 3.34 0.16 -37.34
C ASN A 52 3.96 1.52 -36.95
N GLY A 53 5.28 1.61 -36.71
CA GLY A 53 5.97 2.90 -36.53
C GLY A 53 5.58 3.75 -35.30
N THR A 54 4.53 3.38 -34.57
CA THR A 54 4.13 4.02 -33.33
C THR A 54 5.05 3.52 -32.23
N LEU A 55 6.02 4.36 -31.85
CA LEU A 55 6.77 4.23 -30.62
C LEU A 55 5.78 3.88 -29.51
N THR A 56 5.97 2.72 -28.89
CA THR A 56 5.18 2.17 -27.79
C THR A 56 4.75 3.29 -26.84
N GLN A 57 3.49 3.73 -26.97
CA GLN A 57 2.85 4.67 -26.05
C GLN A 57 2.50 3.95 -24.73
N ASP A 58 2.42 2.62 -24.79
CA ASP A 58 2.12 1.70 -23.70
C ASP A 58 3.43 1.21 -23.09
N THR A 59 4.02 1.98 -22.19
CA THR A 59 5.25 1.63 -21.47
C THR A 59 5.05 2.13 -20.05
N VAL A 60 5.31 1.30 -19.04
CA VAL A 60 4.98 1.58 -17.63
C VAL A 60 5.55 2.92 -17.19
N GLU A 61 6.71 3.28 -17.73
CA GLU A 61 7.42 4.52 -17.52
C GLU A 61 6.61 5.76 -17.96
N LYS A 62 5.82 5.66 -19.03
CA LYS A 62 4.90 6.72 -19.50
C LYS A 62 3.62 6.77 -18.67
N ASP A 63 3.13 5.61 -18.22
CA ASP A 63 1.92 5.55 -17.38
C ASP A 63 2.16 6.15 -15.99
N VAL A 64 3.40 6.02 -15.49
CA VAL A 64 3.84 6.57 -14.19
C VAL A 64 4.34 8.01 -14.31
N GLU A 65 4.60 8.50 -15.52
CA GLU A 65 5.01 9.88 -15.77
C GLU A 65 3.94 10.85 -15.25
N GLY A 66 4.33 11.74 -14.33
CA GLY A 66 3.42 12.71 -13.70
C GLY A 66 2.49 12.13 -12.62
N MET A 67 2.54 10.84 -12.29
CA MET A 67 1.75 10.29 -11.17
C MET A 67 2.21 10.86 -9.82
N ALA A 68 3.52 11.04 -9.64
CA ALA A 68 4.07 11.65 -8.44
C ALA A 68 3.58 13.09 -8.23
N GLU A 69 3.52 13.88 -9.31
CA GLU A 69 3.02 15.27 -9.26
C GLU A 69 1.54 15.32 -8.90
N LYS A 70 0.73 14.39 -9.42
CA LYS A 70 -0.70 14.25 -9.06
C LYS A 70 -0.88 13.89 -7.59
N ILE A 71 -0.09 12.94 -7.07
CA ILE A 71 -0.15 12.53 -5.66
C ILE A 71 0.19 13.71 -4.73
N ILE A 72 1.23 14.48 -5.07
CA ILE A 72 1.63 15.65 -4.28
C ILE A 72 0.52 16.72 -4.31
N ALA A 73 -0.05 17.00 -5.50
CA ALA A 73 -1.13 17.98 -5.63
C ALA A 73 -2.40 17.56 -4.87
N GLU A 74 -2.73 16.26 -4.86
CA GLU A 74 -3.87 15.73 -4.12
C GLU A 74 -3.65 15.77 -2.60
N ASP A 75 -2.45 15.45 -2.13
CA ASP A 75 -2.09 15.54 -0.72
C ASP A 75 -2.09 17.00 -0.22
N GLU A 76 -1.63 17.96 -1.03
CA GLU A 76 -1.74 19.40 -0.74
C GLU A 76 -3.21 19.84 -0.66
N HIS A 77 -4.07 19.35 -1.56
CA HIS A 77 -5.50 19.64 -1.56
C HIS A 77 -6.21 19.06 -0.33
N GLN A 78 -5.83 17.86 0.13
CA GLN A 78 -6.33 17.25 1.36
C GLN A 78 -5.90 18.02 2.61
N ARG A 79 -4.61 18.38 2.71
CA ARG A 79 -4.11 19.19 3.84
C ARG A 79 -4.76 20.58 3.90
N ALA A 80 -5.08 21.19 2.75
CA ALA A 80 -5.82 22.43 2.68
C ALA A 80 -7.28 22.30 3.18
N GLN A 81 -7.93 21.14 2.94
CA GLN A 81 -9.27 20.84 3.47
C GLN A 81 -9.25 20.59 4.98
N GLU A 82 -8.21 19.95 5.51
CA GLU A 82 -8.03 19.75 6.96
C GLU A 82 -7.78 21.06 7.71
N LEU A 83 -7.23 22.07 7.03
CA LEU A 83 -7.03 23.43 7.54
C LEU A 83 -8.24 24.36 7.26
N ASP A 84 -9.39 23.83 6.89
CA ASP A 84 -10.62 24.61 6.78
C ASP A 84 -11.16 24.97 8.18
N VAL A 85 -10.94 26.22 8.58
CA VAL A 85 -11.40 26.80 9.85
C VAL A 85 -12.93 26.74 10.00
N PHE A 86 -13.67 26.58 8.89
CA PHE A 86 -15.13 26.39 8.91
C PHE A 86 -15.56 24.96 9.31
N ASN A 87 -14.68 23.95 9.19
CA ASN A 87 -14.88 22.62 9.78
C ASN A 87 -14.57 22.59 11.29
N ILE A 88 -13.87 23.60 11.81
CA ILE A 88 -13.79 23.94 13.25
C ILE A 88 -15.02 24.77 13.63
N ALA A 89 -16.20 24.40 13.11
CA ALA A 89 -17.44 25.02 13.52
C ALA A 89 -17.57 24.97 15.05
N PRO A 90 -18.14 25.99 15.70
CA PRO A 90 -18.51 25.90 17.10
C PRO A 90 -19.40 24.67 17.25
N LYS A 91 -18.89 23.68 17.98
CA LYS A 91 -19.66 22.48 18.32
C LYS A 91 -21.03 22.91 18.85
N ARG A 92 -22.09 22.13 18.55
CA ARG A 92 -23.45 22.38 19.08
C ARG A 92 -23.33 22.79 20.55
N PRO A 93 -24.09 23.79 21.05
CA PRO A 93 -23.95 24.27 22.43
C PRO A 93 -23.93 23.16 23.50
N ASN A 94 -24.63 22.06 23.26
CA ASN A 94 -24.72 20.91 24.16
C ASN A 94 -23.70 19.79 23.90
N TRP A 95 -22.73 19.99 23.00
CA TRP A 95 -21.72 18.98 22.67
C TRP A 95 -20.91 18.64 23.89
N ASP A 96 -20.45 19.65 24.63
CA ASP A 96 -19.60 19.42 25.79
C ASP A 96 -20.38 18.70 26.89
N LEU A 97 -21.62 19.12 27.12
CA LEU A 97 -22.55 18.43 28.01
C LEU A 97 -22.72 16.96 27.62
N LYS A 98 -22.91 16.67 26.32
CA LYS A 98 -23.01 15.29 25.82
C LYS A 98 -21.73 14.50 26.11
N ARG A 99 -20.57 15.07 25.78
CA ARG A 99 -19.27 14.42 26.01
C ARG A 99 -19.01 14.14 27.50
N GLU A 100 -19.30 15.10 28.37
CA GLU A 100 -19.15 14.94 29.82
C GLU A 100 -20.14 13.94 30.40
N MET A 101 -21.38 13.92 29.89
CA MET A 101 -22.41 12.97 30.27
C MET A 101 -22.04 11.55 29.83
N ASP A 102 -21.55 11.37 28.60
CA ASP A 102 -21.15 10.07 28.05
C ASP A 102 -20.03 9.44 28.90
N LYS A 103 -19.07 10.24 29.39
CA LYS A 103 -18.01 9.75 30.29
C LYS A 103 -18.56 9.27 31.65
N LYS A 104 -19.57 9.94 32.19
CA LYS A 104 -20.24 9.55 33.45
C LYS A 104 -21.13 8.32 33.24
N LEU A 105 -21.87 8.27 32.13
CA LEU A 105 -22.70 7.15 31.74
C LEU A 105 -21.88 5.88 31.51
N ALA A 106 -20.71 5.97 30.88
CA ALA A 106 -19.84 4.80 30.67
C ALA A 106 -19.42 4.12 31.99
N LYS A 107 -19.13 4.91 33.05
CA LYS A 107 -18.83 4.36 34.38
C LYS A 107 -20.05 3.72 35.03
N LEU A 108 -21.23 4.32 34.83
CA LEU A 108 -22.47 3.84 35.41
C LEU A 108 -22.96 2.57 34.69
N GLU A 109 -22.83 2.52 33.37
CA GLU A 109 -23.25 1.40 32.52
C GLU A 109 -22.59 0.09 32.96
N ARG A 110 -21.29 0.12 33.29
CA ARG A 110 -20.58 -1.07 33.80
C ARG A 110 -21.22 -1.59 35.09
N ARG A 111 -21.51 -0.70 36.04
CA ARG A 111 -22.16 -1.04 37.32
C ARG A 111 -23.60 -1.50 37.12
N THR A 112 -24.31 -0.89 36.17
CA THR A 112 -25.68 -1.29 35.81
C THR A 112 -25.68 -2.70 35.22
N GLN A 113 -24.73 -3.04 34.35
CA GLN A 113 -24.59 -4.39 33.79
C GLN A 113 -24.21 -5.42 34.86
N GLU A 114 -23.28 -5.07 35.77
CA GLU A 114 -22.95 -5.90 36.93
C GLU A 114 -24.21 -6.17 37.80
N ALA A 115 -24.99 -5.14 38.10
CA ALA A 115 -26.24 -5.25 38.86
C ALA A 115 -27.32 -6.06 38.13
N ILE A 116 -27.46 -5.88 36.81
CA ILE A 116 -28.36 -6.69 35.99
C ILE A 116 -27.97 -8.17 36.08
N HIS A 117 -26.68 -8.46 35.99
CA HIS A 117 -26.18 -9.82 36.06
C HIS A 117 -26.38 -10.46 37.45
N THR A 118 -26.17 -9.72 38.55
CA THR A 118 -26.48 -10.23 39.90
C THR A 118 -27.97 -10.48 40.09
N LEU A 119 -28.83 -9.57 39.62
CA LEU A 119 -30.29 -9.75 39.66
C LEU A 119 -30.75 -10.96 38.85
N ILE A 120 -30.18 -11.19 37.66
CA ILE A 120 -30.49 -12.37 36.84
C ILE A 120 -30.10 -13.64 37.59
N ARG A 121 -28.91 -13.70 38.19
CA ARG A 121 -28.47 -14.86 38.99
C ARG A 121 -29.39 -15.12 40.17
N GLN A 122 -29.73 -14.07 40.94
CA GLN A 122 -30.66 -14.17 42.06
C GLN A 122 -32.03 -14.71 41.62
N ARG A 123 -32.56 -14.18 40.51
CA ARG A 123 -33.85 -14.62 39.97
C ARG A 123 -33.82 -16.10 39.53
N LEU A 124 -32.75 -16.52 38.86
CA LEU A 124 -32.59 -17.91 38.42
C LEU A 124 -32.43 -18.88 39.60
N ALA A 125 -31.68 -18.51 40.63
CA ALA A 125 -31.50 -19.33 41.82
C ALA A 125 -32.77 -19.43 42.66
N ALA A 126 -33.52 -18.32 42.81
CA ALA A 126 -34.83 -18.33 43.45
C ALA A 126 -35.83 -19.24 42.70
N GLN A 127 -35.78 -19.27 41.36
CA GLN A 127 -36.58 -20.18 40.56
C GLN A 127 -36.15 -21.65 40.67
N LYS A 128 -34.85 -21.91 40.87
CA LYS A 128 -34.26 -23.26 41.00
C LYS A 128 -34.19 -23.78 42.44
N GLY A 129 -34.55 -22.99 43.44
CA GLY A 129 -34.49 -23.37 44.86
C GLY A 129 -33.06 -23.52 45.42
N GLN A 130 -32.04 -22.95 44.76
CA GLN A 130 -30.61 -23.08 45.11
C GLN A 130 -30.08 -21.78 45.75
N SER A 131 -30.65 -21.37 46.88
CA SER A 131 -30.30 -20.10 47.54
C SER A 131 -28.92 -20.09 48.24
N ASP A 132 -28.40 -21.26 48.62
CA ASP A 132 -27.19 -21.38 49.45
C ASP A 132 -25.88 -21.09 48.70
N ASP A 133 -25.80 -21.48 47.42
CA ASP A 133 -24.56 -21.35 46.62
C ASP A 133 -24.26 -19.87 46.27
N LEU A 134 -25.30 -19.04 46.18
CA LEU A 134 -25.19 -17.60 45.94
C LEU A 134 -24.71 -16.81 47.16
N LEU A 135 -25.18 -17.15 48.35
CA LEU A 135 -24.74 -16.51 49.59
C LEU A 135 -23.26 -16.81 49.84
N GLY A 136 -22.82 -18.04 49.54
CA GLY A 136 -21.40 -18.42 49.58
C GLY A 136 -20.54 -17.59 48.62
N ALA A 137 -20.96 -17.46 47.36
CA ALA A 137 -20.23 -16.69 46.36
C ALA A 137 -20.19 -15.18 46.64
N MET A 138 -21.29 -14.59 47.15
CA MET A 138 -21.33 -13.18 47.53
C MET A 138 -20.46 -12.89 48.76
N ASN A 139 -20.45 -13.77 49.75
CA ASN A 139 -19.59 -13.62 50.93
C ASN A 139 -18.11 -13.81 50.58
N ALA A 140 -17.79 -14.70 49.64
CA ALA A 140 -16.42 -14.85 49.12
C ALA A 140 -15.97 -13.58 48.39
N GLN A 141 -16.82 -13.01 47.53
CA GLN A 141 -16.51 -11.79 46.79
C GLN A 141 -16.44 -10.54 47.70
N ALA A 142 -17.21 -10.51 48.80
CA ALA A 142 -17.10 -9.48 49.82
C ALA A 142 -15.76 -9.56 50.57
N LYS A 143 -15.34 -10.77 50.97
CA LYS A 143 -14.05 -10.99 51.63
C LYS A 143 -12.86 -10.60 50.75
N THR A 144 -12.87 -10.97 49.46
CA THR A 144 -11.77 -10.59 48.54
C THR A 144 -11.65 -9.08 48.40
N ARG A 145 -12.80 -8.37 48.41
CA ARG A 145 -12.82 -6.92 48.32
C ARG A 145 -12.33 -6.24 49.60
N GLU A 146 -12.67 -6.79 50.76
CA GLU A 146 -12.15 -6.32 52.06
C GLU A 146 -10.63 -6.57 52.19
N GLU A 147 -10.11 -7.66 51.64
CA GLU A 147 -8.68 -7.96 51.60
C GLU A 147 -7.92 -7.02 50.66
N GLU A 148 -8.48 -6.71 49.48
CA GLU A 148 -7.92 -5.71 48.56
C GLU A 148 -7.89 -4.30 49.18
N GLU A 149 -8.96 -3.89 49.87
CA GLU A 149 -9.04 -2.60 50.56
C GLU A 149 -8.06 -2.50 51.76
N ARG A 150 -7.75 -3.62 52.43
CA ARG A 150 -6.73 -3.65 53.49
C ARG A 150 -5.29 -3.57 52.96
N SER A 151 -5.02 -4.14 51.79
CA SER A 151 -3.67 -4.15 51.21
C SER A 151 -3.22 -2.77 50.74
N ASP A 152 -4.16 -1.90 50.34
CA ASP A 152 -3.88 -0.53 49.88
C ASP A 152 -3.65 0.47 51.05
N GLU A 153 -3.94 0.10 52.30
CA GLU A 153 -3.73 0.96 53.49
C GLU A 153 -2.37 0.76 54.19
N GLU A 154 -1.59 -0.27 53.81
CA GLU A 154 -0.30 -0.61 54.44
C GLU A 154 0.96 -0.14 53.66
N ASP A 155 0.81 0.53 52.51
CA ASP A 155 1.89 1.18 51.73
C ASP A 155 1.77 2.72 51.69
#